data_AF-A0A2E1S1F8-F1
#
_entry.id   AF-A0A2E1S1F8-F1
#
_cell.length_a   1.000
_cell.length_b   1.000
_cell.length_c   1.000
_cell.angle_alpha   90.00
_cell.angle_beta   90.00
_cell.angle_gamma   90.00
#
_symmetry.space_group_name_H-M   'P 1'
#
loop_
_entity.id
_entity.type
_entity.pdbx_description
1 polymer ?
#
loop_
_entity_poly.entity_id
_entity_poly.type
_entity_poly.pdbx_seq_one_letter_code
_entity_poly.pdbx_strand_id
1 'polypeptide(L)'
;MRLYIFLFVLILVSIFDSCSSTGSVEKPDNLISESLMVNVLYEISILDAMSTFKSRNKDFEQIYGKPYIFLKYGVDSLQLAKSDQYYAKFPRVYHRIYSRVLEKMKKTKDSFDLLEKNQK
;
A
#
# COMPACT_ATOMS: atom_id res chain seq x y z
N MET A 1 8.39 46.06 10.93
CA MET A 1 9.14 45.60 9.72
C MET A 1 10.22 44.57 10.03
N ARG A 2 11.15 44.80 10.98
CA ARG A 2 12.22 43.83 11.31
C ARG A 2 11.74 42.44 11.78
N LEU A 3 10.62 42.36 12.51
CA LEU A 3 10.04 41.09 12.99
C LEU A 3 9.43 40.24 11.85
N TYR A 4 8.80 40.88 10.86
CA TYR A 4 8.20 40.19 9.71
C TYR A 4 9.26 39.61 8.77
N ILE A 5 10.40 40.30 8.63
CA ILE A 5 11.55 39.79 7.88
C ILE A 5 12.10 38.53 8.56
N PHE A 6 12.17 38.52 9.90
CA PHE A 6 12.64 37.35 10.65
C PHE A 6 11.69 36.15 10.51
N LEU A 7 10.37 36.39 10.59
CA LEU A 7 9.35 35.36 10.35
C LEU A 7 9.38 34.82 8.92
N PHE A 8 9.57 35.69 7.92
CA PHE A 8 9.65 35.30 6.52
C PHE A 8 10.88 34.42 6.26
N VAL A 9 12.04 34.77 6.84
CA VAL A 9 13.27 33.98 6.74
C VAL A 9 13.12 32.61 7.41
N LEU A 10 12.44 32.52 8.55
CA LEU A 10 12.22 31.27 9.27
C LEU A 10 11.30 30.29 8.51
N ILE A 11 10.28 30.83 7.82
CA ILE A 11 9.42 30.06 6.90
C ILE A 11 10.22 29.58 5.69
N LEU A 12 11.09 30.42 5.12
CA LEU A 12 11.91 30.08 3.96
C LEU A 12 12.93 28.98 4.24
N VAL A 13 13.56 29.00 5.43
CA VAL A 13 14.51 27.96 5.86
C VAL A 13 13.82 26.61 6.06
N SER A 14 12.59 26.60 6.59
CA SER A 14 11.83 25.36 6.85
C SER A 14 11.43 24.60 5.58
N ILE A 15 11.45 25.24 4.40
CA ILE A 15 11.11 24.61 3.11
C ILE A 15 12.27 23.73 2.60
N PHE A 16 13.52 24.00 3.01
CA PHE A 16 14.70 23.27 2.52
C PHE A 16 14.93 21.92 3.22
N ASP A 17 14.36 21.69 4.42
CA ASP A 17 14.50 20.43 5.16
C ASP A 17 13.56 19.30 4.68
N SER A 18 12.65 19.56 3.74
CA SER A 18 11.73 18.52 3.23
C SER A 18 12.37 17.54 2.23
N CYS A 19 13.64 17.73 1.87
CA CYS A 19 14.36 16.78 1.01
C CYS A 19 15.07 15.74 1.89
N SER A 20 14.33 14.72 2.32
CA SER A 20 14.90 13.58 3.06
C SER A 20 15.98 12.90 2.22
N SER A 21 17.19 12.84 2.79
CA SER A 21 18.44 12.34 2.24
C SER A 21 18.32 11.20 1.21
N THR A 22 18.74 11.49 -0.01
CA THR A 22 19.15 10.50 -1.01
C THR A 22 20.53 9.96 -0.63
N GLY A 23 20.57 8.92 0.19
CA GLY A 23 21.85 8.29 0.55
C GLY A 23 21.62 7.08 1.43
N SER A 24 21.64 5.89 0.83
CA SER A 24 21.30 4.60 1.43
C SER A 24 19.82 4.42 1.78
N VAL A 25 19.18 3.49 1.09
CA VAL A 25 17.89 2.96 1.52
C VAL A 25 18.18 1.88 2.52
N GLU A 26 18.08 2.19 3.81
CA GLU A 26 18.18 1.16 4.83
C GLU A 26 17.04 0.15 4.63
N LYS A 27 17.42 -1.11 4.48
CA LYS A 27 16.49 -2.22 4.39
C LYS A 27 15.88 -2.42 5.77
N PRO A 28 14.55 -2.34 5.93
CA PRO A 28 13.92 -2.64 7.22
C PRO A 28 14.24 -4.07 7.65
N ASP A 29 14.55 -4.26 8.94
CA ASP A 29 14.83 -5.60 9.50
C ASP A 29 13.66 -6.57 9.31
N ASN A 30 12.44 -6.04 9.37
CA ASN A 30 11.20 -6.77 9.18
C ASN A 30 10.59 -6.56 7.78
N LEU A 31 11.40 -6.40 6.72
CA LEU A 31 10.89 -6.22 5.36
C LEU A 31 9.93 -7.35 4.94
N ILE A 32 8.71 -7.01 4.54
CA ILE A 32 7.75 -7.94 3.90
C ILE A 32 8.37 -8.44 2.60
N SER A 33 8.53 -9.75 2.43
CA SER A 33 9.09 -10.34 1.21
C SER A 33 8.25 -9.98 -0.03
N GLU A 34 8.86 -9.94 -1.22
CA GLU A 34 8.13 -9.58 -2.45
C GLU A 34 6.90 -10.47 -2.68
N SER A 35 7.01 -11.78 -2.43
CA SER A 35 5.92 -12.73 -2.59
C SER A 35 4.79 -12.48 -1.57
N LEU A 36 5.13 -12.18 -0.33
CA LEU A 36 4.15 -11.84 0.71
C LEU A 36 3.49 -10.49 0.41
N MET A 37 4.26 -9.50 -0.07
CA MET A 37 3.75 -8.19 -0.46
C MET A 37 2.74 -8.29 -1.61
N VAL A 38 2.98 -9.16 -2.60
CA VAL A 38 2.00 -9.45 -3.67
C VAL A 38 0.68 -9.95 -3.08
N ASN A 39 0.71 -10.85 -2.10
CA ASN A 39 -0.50 -11.38 -1.48
C ASN A 39 -1.24 -10.32 -0.65
N VAL A 40 -0.49 -9.54 0.14
CA VAL A 40 -1.04 -8.46 0.98
C VAL A 40 -1.70 -7.39 0.10
N LEU A 41 -1.00 -6.89 -0.93
CA LEU A 41 -1.54 -5.86 -1.82
C LEU A 41 -2.71 -6.36 -2.66
N TYR A 42 -2.70 -7.64 -3.07
CA TYR A 42 -3.85 -8.24 -3.72
C TYR A 42 -5.08 -8.21 -2.82
N GLU A 43 -4.98 -8.61 -1.54
CA GLU A 43 -6.14 -8.58 -0.64
C GLU A 43 -6.59 -7.17 -0.29
N ILE A 44 -5.67 -6.23 -0.08
CA ILE A 44 -6.02 -4.82 0.08
C ILE A 44 -6.84 -4.36 -1.13
N SER A 45 -6.39 -4.67 -2.35
CA SER A 45 -7.09 -4.28 -3.58
C SER A 45 -8.48 -4.89 -3.70
N ILE A 46 -8.66 -6.14 -3.27
CA ILE A 46 -9.95 -6.82 -3.25
C ILE A 46 -10.89 -6.19 -2.21
N LEU A 47 -10.39 -5.93 -1.00
CA LEU A 47 -11.17 -5.29 0.07
C LEU A 47 -11.57 -3.87 -0.30
N ASP A 48 -10.67 -3.10 -0.90
CA ASP A 48 -10.95 -1.76 -1.41
C ASP A 48 -12.03 -1.82 -2.50
N ALA A 49 -11.93 -2.75 -3.46
CA ALA A 49 -12.97 -2.96 -4.45
C ALA A 49 -14.32 -3.31 -3.80
N MET A 50 -14.36 -4.26 -2.86
CA MET A 50 -15.58 -4.63 -2.13
C MET A 50 -16.19 -3.45 -1.36
N SER A 51 -15.36 -2.59 -0.78
CA SER A 51 -15.80 -1.41 -0.02
C SER A 51 -16.56 -0.40 -0.87
N THR A 52 -16.37 -0.41 -2.20
CA THR A 52 -17.08 0.49 -3.13
C THR A 52 -18.49 0.02 -3.49
N PHE A 53 -18.80 -1.27 -3.34
CA PHE A 53 -20.08 -1.85 -3.78
C PHE A 53 -21.18 -1.83 -2.71
N LYS A 54 -20.85 -1.63 -1.43
CA LYS A 54 -21.84 -1.54 -0.33
C LYS A 54 -21.71 -0.18 0.34
N SER A 55 -22.82 0.45 0.77
CA SER A 55 -22.73 1.55 1.73
C SER A 55 -21.88 1.06 2.90
N ARG A 56 -20.94 1.88 3.41
CA ARG A 56 -20.00 1.52 4.48
C ARG A 56 -20.73 0.77 5.60
N ASN A 57 -20.75 -0.55 5.50
CA ASN A 57 -21.37 -1.39 6.49
C ASN A 57 -20.37 -1.41 7.62
N LYS A 58 -20.68 -0.73 8.73
CA LYS A 58 -19.75 -0.62 9.88
C LYS A 58 -19.30 -2.01 10.35
N ASP A 59 -20.18 -3.01 10.25
CA ASP A 59 -19.87 -4.39 10.58
C ASP A 59 -18.86 -5.02 9.61
N PHE A 60 -18.88 -4.64 8.33
CA PHE A 60 -17.90 -5.11 7.34
C PHE A 60 -16.51 -4.51 7.59
N GLU A 61 -16.42 -3.21 7.89
CA GLU A 61 -15.14 -2.57 8.24
C GLU A 61 -14.57 -3.14 9.55
N GLN A 62 -15.43 -3.47 10.53
CA GLN A 62 -15.01 -4.02 11.81
C GLN A 62 -14.51 -5.47 11.71
N ILE A 63 -15.10 -6.30 10.83
CA ILE A 63 -14.77 -7.72 10.68
C ILE A 63 -13.71 -7.97 9.60
N TYR A 64 -13.80 -7.27 8.46
CA TYR A 64 -12.99 -7.49 7.25
C TYR A 64 -12.10 -6.31 6.87
N GLY A 65 -12.03 -5.27 7.70
CA GLY A 65 -11.17 -4.11 7.45
C GLY A 65 -9.67 -4.43 7.54
N LYS A 66 -8.84 -3.38 7.53
CA LYS A 66 -7.38 -3.46 7.65
C LYS A 66 -6.86 -4.43 8.74
N PRO A 67 -7.50 -4.59 9.92
CA PRO A 67 -7.07 -5.56 10.92
C PRO A 67 -7.01 -7.02 10.45
N TYR A 68 -7.91 -7.42 9.54
CA TYR A 68 -7.95 -8.80 9.03
C TYR A 68 -6.68 -9.18 8.25
N ILE A 69 -6.18 -8.26 7.43
CA ILE A 69 -4.98 -8.47 6.60
C ILE A 69 -3.75 -8.66 7.49
N PHE A 70 -3.66 -7.85 8.56
CA PHE A 70 -2.57 -7.93 9.53
C PHE A 70 -2.55 -9.28 10.24
N LEU A 71 -3.71 -9.76 10.69
CA LEU A 71 -3.85 -11.07 11.33
C LEU A 71 -3.55 -12.22 10.36
N LYS A 72 -4.08 -12.17 9.13
CA LYS A 72 -3.94 -13.25 8.15
C LYS A 72 -2.50 -13.48 7.71
N TYR A 73 -1.75 -12.41 7.49
CA TYR A 73 -0.39 -12.47 6.96
C TYR A 73 0.69 -12.34 8.03
N GLY A 74 0.30 -12.12 9.29
CA GLY A 74 1.25 -11.90 10.39
C GLY A 74 2.09 -10.64 10.18
N VAL A 75 1.50 -9.61 9.56
CA VAL A 75 2.17 -8.34 9.24
C VAL A 75 1.55 -7.21 10.04
N ASP A 76 2.35 -6.28 10.53
CA ASP A 76 1.84 -5.10 11.24
C ASP A 76 1.77 -3.86 10.32
N SER A 77 1.05 -2.83 10.77
CA SER A 77 0.83 -1.60 9.99
C SER A 77 2.12 -0.83 9.72
N LEU A 78 3.06 -0.82 10.67
CA LEU A 78 4.34 -0.14 10.55
C LEU A 78 5.28 -0.90 9.61
N GLN A 79 5.29 -2.22 9.70
CA GLN A 79 6.01 -3.12 8.82
C GLN A 79 5.56 -2.95 7.37
N LEU A 80 4.23 -2.89 7.14
CA LEU A 80 3.66 -2.63 5.82
C LEU A 80 4.11 -1.27 5.28
N ALA A 81 3.95 -0.20 6.07
CA ALA A 81 4.33 1.15 5.66
C ALA A 81 5.84 1.26 5.33
N LYS A 82 6.70 0.70 6.17
CA LYS A 82 8.17 0.69 5.95
C LYS A 82 8.55 -0.14 4.73
N SER A 83 7.89 -1.28 4.52
CA SER A 83 8.14 -2.14 3.37
C SER A 83 7.68 -1.49 2.07
N ASP A 84 6.52 -0.83 2.07
CA ASP A 84 6.00 -0.07 0.94
C ASP A 84 6.96 1.08 0.56
N GLN A 85 7.38 1.88 1.55
CA GLN A 85 8.36 2.93 1.37
C GLN A 85 9.71 2.39 0.85
N TYR A 86 10.15 1.22 1.32
CA TYR A 86 11.35 0.57 0.81
C TYR A 86 11.20 0.21 -0.67
N TYR A 87 10.13 -0.49 -1.06
CA TYR A 87 9.91 -0.90 -2.46
C TYR A 87 9.72 0.30 -3.40
N ALA A 88 9.08 1.38 -2.95
CA ALA A 88 8.91 2.61 -3.73
C ALA A 88 10.24 3.21 -4.21
N LYS A 89 11.34 2.97 -3.50
CA LYS A 89 12.69 3.41 -3.89
C LYS A 89 13.36 2.50 -4.95
N PHE A 90 12.77 1.34 -5.25
CA PHE A 90 13.24 0.40 -6.27
C PHE A 90 12.18 0.16 -7.36
N PRO A 91 12.02 1.08 -8.32
CA PRO A 91 10.90 1.05 -9.29
C PRO A 91 10.74 -0.26 -10.04
N ARG A 92 11.85 -0.92 -10.44
CA ARG A 92 11.81 -2.21 -11.15
C ARG A 92 11.22 -3.33 -10.30
N VAL A 93 11.58 -3.38 -9.02
CA VAL A 93 11.08 -4.38 -8.07
C VAL A 93 9.60 -4.11 -7.78
N TYR A 94 9.26 -2.85 -7.51
CA TYR A 94 7.90 -2.48 -7.17
C TYR A 94 6.93 -2.66 -8.34
N HIS A 95 7.37 -2.33 -9.55
CA HIS A 95 6.62 -2.67 -10.77
C HIS A 95 6.33 -4.17 -10.85
N ARG A 96 7.35 -5.02 -10.66
CA ARG A 96 7.17 -6.48 -10.68
C ARG A 96 6.16 -6.95 -9.63
N ILE A 97 6.17 -6.38 -8.42
CA ILE A 97 5.18 -6.67 -7.37
C ILE A 97 3.78 -6.37 -7.89
N TYR A 98 3.52 -5.14 -8.36
CA TYR A 98 2.21 -4.75 -8.87
C TYR A 98 1.78 -5.51 -10.13
N SER A 99 2.68 -5.83 -11.04
CA SER A 99 2.38 -6.66 -12.21
C SER A 99 1.86 -8.03 -11.79
N ARG A 100 2.46 -8.64 -10.77
CA ARG A 100 2.00 -9.94 -10.22
C ARG A 100 0.67 -9.81 -9.49
N VAL A 101 0.41 -8.69 -8.81
CA VAL A 101 -0.91 -8.39 -8.23
C VAL A 101 -1.98 -8.35 -9.33
N LEU A 102 -1.73 -7.58 -10.39
CA LEU A 102 -2.64 -7.47 -11.54
C LEU A 102 -2.88 -8.82 -12.23
N GLU A 103 -1.83 -9.63 -12.41
CA GLU A 103 -1.94 -10.98 -12.96
C GLU A 103 -2.85 -11.87 -12.10
N LYS A 104 -2.70 -11.80 -10.77
CA LYS A 104 -3.53 -12.56 -9.83
C LYS A 104 -4.99 -12.10 -9.86
N MET A 105 -5.23 -10.80 -9.95
CA MET A 105 -6.58 -10.23 -10.14
C MET A 105 -7.20 -10.70 -11.45
N LYS A 106 -6.44 -10.68 -12.56
CA LYS A 106 -6.90 -11.16 -13.85
C LYS A 106 -7.28 -12.64 -13.80
N LYS A 107 -6.43 -13.50 -13.25
CA LYS A 107 -6.72 -14.93 -13.05
C LYS A 107 -8.00 -15.17 -12.23
N THR A 108 -8.20 -14.36 -11.20
CA THR A 108 -9.40 -14.41 -10.37
C THR A 108 -10.65 -14.07 -11.19
N LYS A 109 -10.61 -12.96 -11.94
CA LYS A 109 -11.69 -12.54 -12.83
C LYS A 109 -11.98 -13.60 -13.90
N ASP A 110 -10.96 -14.07 -14.60
CA ASP A 110 -11.10 -15.08 -15.66
C ASP A 110 -11.77 -16.36 -15.11
N SER A 111 -11.46 -16.74 -13.85
CA SER A 111 -12.09 -17.87 -13.17
C SER A 111 -13.60 -17.64 -12.95
N PHE A 112 -14.00 -16.44 -12.53
CA PHE A 112 -15.41 -16.08 -12.38
C PHE A 112 -16.15 -16.04 -13.73
N ASP A 113 -15.53 -15.46 -14.77
CA ASP A 113 -16.12 -15.38 -16.12
C ASP A 113 -16.35 -16.78 -16.72
N LEU A 114 -15.46 -17.75 -16.46
CA LEU A 114 -15.63 -19.14 -16.86
C LEU A 114 -16.79 -19.82 -16.12
N LEU A 115 -16.93 -19.56 -14.82
CA LEU A 115 -18.06 -20.09 -14.04
C LEU A 115 -19.40 -19.56 -14.54
N GLU A 116 -19.49 -18.27 -14.87
CA GLU A 116 -20.73 -17.68 -15.42
C GLU A 116 -21.11 -18.31 -16.77
N LYS A 117 -20.13 -18.59 -17.63
CA LYS A 117 -20.38 -19.23 -18.94
C LYS A 117 -20.85 -20.67 -18.82
N ASN A 118 -20.34 -21.43 -17.86
CA ASN A 118 -20.75 -22.83 -17.64
C ASN A 118 -22.13 -22.98 -17.01
N GLN A 119 -22.69 -21.89 -16.46
CA GLN A 119 -24.03 -21.84 -15.86
C GLN A 119 -25.11 -21.43 -16.88
N LYS A 120 -24.73 -21.05 -18.10
CA LYS A 120 -25.63 -20.74 -19.23
C LYS A 120 -25.66 -21.90 -20.21
#